data_AF-A0A6I4IXX5-F1
#
_entry.id   AF-A0A6I4IXX5-F1
#
_cell.length_a   1.000
_cell.length_b   1.000
_cell.length_c   1.000
_cell.angle_alpha   90.00
_cell.angle_beta   90.00
_cell.angle_gamma   90.00
#
_symmetry.space_group_name_H-M   'P 1'
#
loop_
_entity.id
_entity.type
_entity.pdbx_description
1 polymer ?
#
loop_
_entity_poly.entity_id
_entity_poly.type
_entity_poly.pdbx_seq_one_letter_code
_entity_poly.pdbx_strand_id
1 'polypeptide(L)'
;MNIERQGFDAAAPDSAFRFTGNWREFAPIALTNLLLTIVTLGIYRFWARARERRYLWSRTEFIDDTLEWTGTGREMFIGFVIVMAVLLPAILFVQFGFQAMILRGLVAPAFLLMLGLYLGFFALVGLARYRALRYRLSRTYWHGIRGGGEPGGWGFAFSYLWKTLVGAFVIGLLVPWAWTSLWNERWNRMSFGPHPFEASANTEGLMGRWMLVLATPILAGLVVVATASQGGSNPETVALMGLATIFAIYAVWAIVGLGFFAAYARKAIGSLEMGGLQFAFTARSMDWLKLFLGHVGIVLATLGIGFVFISYRNWAFFIRHLEASGEVSLDTLTQSTSPVGADAEGLASAFDIGAI
;
A
#
# COMPACT_ATOMS: atom_id res chain seq x y z
N MET A 1 -21.35 13.84 -22.76
CA MET A 1 -21.17 15.25 -22.38
C MET A 1 -19.70 15.61 -22.59
N ASN A 2 -19.39 16.64 -23.40
CA ASN A 2 -18.01 17.04 -23.71
C ASN A 2 -17.43 17.86 -22.55
N ILE A 3 -16.28 17.47 -22.00
CA ILE A 3 -15.60 18.23 -20.94
C ILE A 3 -14.18 18.57 -21.40
N GLU A 4 -13.99 19.84 -21.76
CA GLU A 4 -12.67 20.46 -21.92
C GLU A 4 -12.05 20.80 -20.56
N ARG A 5 -10.72 20.70 -20.50
CA ARG A 5 -9.87 20.83 -19.30
C ARG A 5 -9.89 22.26 -18.73
N GLN A 6 -10.25 22.41 -17.45
CA GLN A 6 -9.82 23.55 -16.62
C GLN A 6 -9.40 23.12 -15.22
N GLY A 7 -8.46 23.89 -14.66
CA GLY A 7 -7.61 23.55 -13.51
C GLY A 7 -8.26 23.66 -12.12
N PHE A 8 -7.48 23.14 -11.17
CA PHE A 8 -7.60 23.16 -9.72
C PHE A 8 -8.51 24.26 -9.12
N ASP A 9 -9.74 23.90 -8.75
CA ASP A 9 -10.33 24.04 -7.41
C ASP A 9 -11.82 23.64 -7.48
N ALA A 10 -12.32 22.98 -6.42
CA ALA A 10 -13.59 22.27 -6.32
C ALA A 10 -13.62 20.93 -7.10
N ALA A 11 -14.06 19.86 -6.42
CA ALA A 11 -14.38 18.60 -7.08
C ALA A 11 -15.31 18.92 -8.26
N ALA A 12 -14.91 18.49 -9.47
CA ALA A 12 -15.72 18.64 -10.66
C ALA A 12 -17.16 18.18 -10.33
N PRO A 13 -18.21 18.94 -10.68
CA PRO A 13 -19.58 18.58 -10.38
C PRO A 13 -19.97 17.17 -10.88
N ASP A 14 -19.21 16.59 -11.82
CA ASP A 14 -19.40 15.27 -12.42
C ASP A 14 -18.33 14.22 -12.04
N SER A 15 -17.62 14.37 -10.90
CA SER A 15 -16.73 13.31 -10.42
C SER A 15 -17.54 12.13 -9.88
N ALA A 16 -17.34 10.93 -10.45
CA ALA A 16 -17.98 9.70 -9.99
C ALA A 16 -17.66 9.34 -8.53
N PHE A 17 -16.52 9.82 -8.01
CA PHE A 17 -16.16 9.69 -6.60
C PHE A 17 -16.24 11.03 -5.87
N ARG A 18 -16.84 11.01 -4.69
CA ARG A 18 -16.90 12.18 -3.80
C ARG A 18 -16.60 11.76 -2.36
N PHE A 19 -15.74 12.53 -1.69
CA PHE A 19 -15.46 12.33 -0.26
C PHE A 19 -16.04 13.48 0.55
N THR A 20 -17.08 13.21 1.33
CA THR A 20 -17.83 14.18 2.16
C THR A 20 -17.35 14.24 3.61
N GLY A 21 -16.31 13.47 3.96
CA GLY A 21 -15.82 13.35 5.34
C GLY A 21 -15.12 14.60 5.84
N ASN A 22 -15.34 14.96 7.11
CA ASN A 22 -14.74 16.10 7.79
C ASN A 22 -13.77 15.64 8.91
N TRP A 23 -12.57 16.22 8.95
CA TRP A 23 -11.57 15.90 9.95
C TRP A 23 -12.06 16.12 11.40
N ARG A 24 -12.99 17.07 11.62
CA ARG A 24 -13.58 17.35 12.94
C ARG A 24 -14.49 16.21 13.43
N GLU A 25 -15.19 15.55 12.52
CA GLU A 25 -16.00 14.37 12.85
C GLU A 25 -15.13 13.13 13.04
N PHE A 26 -14.03 13.05 12.29
CA PHE A 26 -13.07 11.96 12.41
C PHE A 26 -12.21 12.05 13.70
N ALA A 27 -11.87 13.26 14.15
CA ALA A 27 -11.03 13.49 15.32
C ALA A 27 -11.47 12.73 16.59
N PRO A 28 -12.74 12.80 17.05
CA PRO A 28 -13.17 12.04 18.23
C PRO A 28 -13.06 10.52 18.02
N ILE A 29 -13.25 10.03 16.80
CA ILE A 29 -13.07 8.60 16.47
C ILE A 29 -11.60 8.22 16.63
N ALA A 30 -10.70 8.95 15.98
CA ALA A 30 -9.27 8.67 15.97
C ALA A 30 -8.62 8.82 17.36
N LEU A 31 -8.97 9.86 18.11
CA LEU A 31 -8.42 10.10 19.45
C LEU A 31 -8.95 9.07 20.47
N THR A 32 -10.23 8.70 20.41
CA THR A 32 -10.76 7.63 21.26
C THR A 32 -10.12 6.29 20.91
N ASN A 33 -9.91 6.01 19.62
CA ASN A 33 -9.19 4.81 19.18
C ASN A 33 -7.76 4.77 19.69
N LEU A 34 -7.04 5.90 19.67
CA LEU A 34 -5.69 6.02 20.21
C LEU A 34 -5.66 5.70 21.70
N LEU A 35 -6.54 6.34 22.48
CA LEU A 35 -6.66 6.12 23.92
C LEU A 35 -6.91 4.64 24.23
N LEU A 36 -7.89 4.02 23.55
CA LEU A 36 -8.22 2.61 23.73
C LEU A 36 -7.07 1.70 23.29
N THR A 37 -6.34 2.07 22.25
CA THR A 37 -5.17 1.32 21.80
C THR A 37 -4.04 1.38 22.84
N ILE A 38 -3.81 2.53 23.47
CA ILE A 38 -2.82 2.67 24.56
C ILE A 38 -3.25 1.85 25.79
N VAL A 39 -4.50 2.00 26.24
CA VAL A 39 -5.03 1.31 27.43
C VAL A 39 -5.03 -0.21 27.26
N THR A 40 -5.24 -0.70 26.04
CA THR A 40 -5.22 -2.15 25.73
C THR A 40 -3.86 -2.66 25.24
N LEU A 41 -2.79 -1.88 25.40
CA LEU A 41 -1.41 -2.24 24.99
C LEU A 41 -1.32 -2.68 23.52
N GLY A 42 -2.06 -2.00 22.64
CA GLY A 42 -2.04 -2.24 21.20
C GLY A 42 -3.07 -3.26 20.70
N ILE A 43 -3.82 -3.94 21.58
CA ILE A 43 -4.82 -4.93 21.15
C ILE A 43 -6.00 -4.25 20.45
N TYR A 44 -6.47 -3.09 20.92
CA TYR A 44 -7.65 -2.44 20.35
C TYR A 44 -7.46 -1.96 18.89
N ARG A 45 -6.24 -1.96 18.35
CA ARG A 45 -5.94 -1.49 16.98
C ARG A 45 -6.78 -2.15 15.88
N PHE A 46 -7.23 -3.38 16.08
CA PHE A 46 -8.09 -4.10 15.12
C PHE A 46 -9.51 -3.54 15.06
N TRP A 47 -10.08 -3.21 16.23
CA TRP A 47 -11.40 -2.55 16.32
C TRP A 47 -11.32 -1.08 15.93
N ALA A 48 -10.22 -0.41 16.27
CA ALA A 48 -9.93 0.95 15.81
C ALA A 48 -9.96 1.04 14.29
N ARG A 49 -9.24 0.15 13.59
CA ARG A 49 -9.23 0.08 12.11
C ARG A 49 -10.62 -0.17 11.53
N ALA A 50 -11.39 -1.10 12.09
CA ALA A 50 -12.76 -1.35 11.64
C ALA A 50 -13.66 -0.11 11.83
N ARG A 51 -13.51 0.62 12.95
CA ARG A 51 -14.28 1.85 13.23
C ARG A 51 -13.89 2.99 12.28
N GLU A 52 -12.61 3.17 12.01
CA GLU A 52 -12.12 4.16 11.04
C GLU A 52 -12.64 3.87 9.63
N ARG A 53 -12.58 2.62 9.18
CA ARG A 53 -13.09 2.24 7.86
C ARG A 53 -14.59 2.45 7.71
N ARG A 54 -15.39 2.13 8.74
CA ARG A 54 -16.83 2.43 8.71
C ARG A 54 -17.09 3.92 8.44
N TYR A 55 -16.35 4.80 9.11
CA TYR A 55 -16.48 6.25 8.87
C TYR A 55 -15.99 6.66 7.48
N LEU A 56 -14.84 6.15 7.04
CA LEU A 56 -14.25 6.53 5.75
C LEU A 56 -15.11 6.06 4.57
N TRP A 57 -15.67 4.85 4.63
CA TRP A 57 -16.58 4.31 3.63
C TRP A 57 -17.91 5.07 3.62
N SER A 58 -18.54 5.30 4.78
CA SER A 58 -19.83 6.00 4.86
C SER A 58 -19.77 7.47 4.42
N ARG A 59 -18.56 8.01 4.24
CA ARG A 59 -18.29 9.37 3.74
C ARG A 59 -17.68 9.36 2.33
N THR A 60 -17.66 8.21 1.68
CA THR A 60 -17.22 8.03 0.29
C THR A 60 -18.44 7.69 -0.53
N GLU A 61 -18.81 8.59 -1.42
CA GLU A 61 -19.86 8.40 -2.41
C GLU A 61 -19.23 7.95 -3.73
N PHE A 62 -19.85 6.95 -4.34
CA PHE A 62 -19.54 6.45 -5.67
C PHE A 62 -20.84 6.35 -6.45
N ILE A 63 -20.97 7.11 -7.55
CA ILE A 63 -22.16 7.15 -8.41
C ILE A 63 -23.46 7.19 -7.59
N ASP A 64 -23.75 8.36 -7.01
CA ASP A 64 -24.99 8.68 -6.28
C ASP A 64 -25.32 7.85 -5.01
N ASP A 65 -24.44 6.95 -4.56
CA ASP A 65 -24.61 6.21 -3.30
C ASP A 65 -23.32 6.09 -2.50
N THR A 66 -23.47 5.95 -1.18
CA THR A 66 -22.34 5.81 -0.25
C THR A 66 -21.84 4.38 -0.20
N LEU A 67 -20.53 4.22 -0.01
CA LEU A 67 -19.96 2.92 0.29
C LEU A 67 -20.26 2.51 1.73
N GLU A 68 -20.55 1.22 1.92
CA GLU A 68 -20.75 0.65 3.24
C GLU A 68 -19.65 -0.35 3.59
N TRP A 69 -19.26 -0.38 4.86
CA TRP A 69 -18.25 -1.29 5.38
C TRP A 69 -18.83 -2.24 6.43
N THR A 70 -18.73 -3.55 6.18
CA THR A 70 -19.27 -4.61 7.06
C THR A 70 -18.20 -5.42 7.81
N GLY A 71 -16.91 -5.13 7.59
CA GLY A 71 -15.81 -5.87 8.20
C GLY A 71 -15.67 -5.61 9.70
N THR A 72 -15.36 -6.65 10.48
CA THR A 72 -15.26 -6.56 11.94
C THR A 72 -13.82 -6.63 12.45
N GLY A 73 -13.53 -5.96 13.56
CA GLY A 73 -12.21 -6.03 14.21
C GLY A 73 -11.85 -7.45 14.67
N ARG A 74 -12.86 -8.28 15.01
CA ARG A 74 -12.67 -9.68 15.41
C ARG A 74 -12.09 -10.52 14.26
N GLU A 75 -12.58 -10.33 13.03
CA GLU A 75 -12.05 -11.04 11.85
C GLU A 75 -10.56 -10.71 11.65
N MET A 76 -10.20 -9.42 11.70
CA MET A 76 -8.80 -8.99 11.56
C MET A 76 -7.91 -9.53 12.68
N PHE A 77 -8.41 -9.57 13.92
CA PHE A 77 -7.69 -10.10 15.08
C PHE A 77 -7.41 -11.60 14.95
N ILE A 78 -8.42 -12.40 14.58
CA ILE A 78 -8.26 -13.86 14.39
C ILE A 78 -7.23 -14.14 13.31
N GLY A 79 -7.30 -13.44 12.17
CA GLY A 79 -6.27 -13.61 11.14
C GLY A 79 -4.87 -13.26 11.65
N PHE A 80 -4.73 -12.23 12.49
CA PHE A 80 -3.44 -11.83 13.03
C PHE A 80 -2.87 -12.92 13.94
N VAL A 81 -3.70 -13.51 14.81
CA VAL A 81 -3.29 -14.60 15.69
C VAL A 81 -2.83 -15.82 14.88
N ILE A 82 -3.56 -16.21 13.84
CA ILE A 82 -3.18 -17.33 12.97
C ILE A 82 -1.80 -17.07 12.34
N VAL A 83 -1.57 -15.85 11.90
CA VAL A 83 -0.33 -15.47 11.20
C VAL A 83 0.84 -15.40 12.18
N MET A 84 0.61 -14.85 13.37
CA MET A 84 1.60 -14.85 14.45
C MET A 84 1.95 -16.26 14.90
N ALA A 85 0.99 -17.20 14.93
CA ALA A 85 1.27 -18.59 15.25
C ALA A 85 2.23 -19.26 14.25
N VAL A 86 2.21 -18.84 12.99
CA VAL A 86 3.14 -19.31 11.94
C VAL A 86 4.47 -18.53 11.98
N LEU A 87 4.42 -17.21 12.16
CA LEU A 87 5.61 -16.34 12.12
C LEU A 87 6.45 -16.41 13.40
N LEU A 88 5.86 -16.57 14.57
CA LEU A 88 6.60 -16.56 15.84
C LEU A 88 7.65 -17.69 15.89
N PRO A 89 7.33 -18.96 15.55
CA PRO A 89 8.35 -20.01 15.46
C PRO A 89 9.46 -19.68 14.45
N ALA A 90 9.12 -19.09 13.30
CA ALA A 90 10.09 -18.67 12.30
C ALA A 90 11.03 -17.57 12.84
N ILE A 91 10.48 -16.57 13.53
CA ILE A 91 11.24 -15.48 14.17
C ILE A 91 12.15 -16.03 15.26
N LEU A 92 11.63 -16.90 16.13
CA LEU A 92 12.43 -17.55 17.18
C LEU A 92 13.54 -18.42 16.59
N PHE A 93 13.28 -19.09 15.47
CA PHE A 93 14.32 -19.80 14.75
C PHE A 93 15.39 -18.85 14.22
N VAL A 94 15.02 -17.76 13.54
CA VAL A 94 15.99 -16.77 13.04
C VAL A 94 16.84 -16.18 14.16
N GLN A 95 16.21 -15.84 15.29
CA GLN A 95 16.87 -15.22 16.44
C GLN A 95 17.78 -16.18 17.22
N PHE A 96 17.30 -17.41 17.48
CA PHE A 96 17.96 -18.36 18.39
C PHE A 96 18.32 -19.67 17.70
N GLY A 97 17.39 -20.25 16.94
CA GLY A 97 17.55 -21.56 16.30
C GLY A 97 18.70 -21.60 15.28
N PHE A 98 18.86 -20.55 14.47
CA PHE A 98 19.93 -20.43 13.49
C PHE A 98 21.30 -20.46 14.19
N GLN A 99 21.51 -19.60 15.18
CA GLN A 99 22.76 -19.57 15.96
C GLN A 99 23.02 -20.90 16.67
N ALA A 100 21.98 -21.52 17.25
CA ALA A 100 22.10 -22.82 17.90
C ALA A 100 22.52 -23.94 16.92
N MET A 101 22.04 -23.94 15.68
CA MET A 101 22.47 -24.90 14.66
C MET A 101 23.91 -24.67 14.22
N ILE A 102 24.33 -23.41 14.06
CA ILE A 102 25.73 -23.07 13.75
C ILE A 102 26.66 -23.59 14.86
N LEU A 103 26.33 -23.35 16.13
CA LEU A 103 27.12 -23.83 17.27
C LEU A 103 27.21 -25.36 17.36
N ARG A 104 26.22 -26.08 16.83
CA ARG A 104 26.19 -27.55 16.76
C ARG A 104 26.91 -28.13 15.51
N GLY A 105 27.55 -27.29 14.70
CA GLY A 105 28.21 -27.71 13.46
C GLY A 105 27.25 -27.99 12.29
N LEU A 106 25.96 -27.70 12.43
CA LEU A 106 24.91 -27.95 11.42
C LEU A 106 24.78 -26.77 10.46
N VAL A 107 25.89 -26.32 9.87
CA VAL A 107 25.95 -25.07 9.10
C VAL A 107 25.08 -25.13 7.84
N ALA A 108 25.30 -26.11 6.97
CA ALA A 108 24.54 -26.25 5.72
C ALA A 108 23.00 -26.31 5.92
N PRO A 109 22.45 -27.18 6.80
CA PRO A 109 21.00 -27.21 7.01
C PRO A 109 20.47 -25.94 7.69
N ALA A 110 21.26 -25.23 8.51
CA ALA A 110 20.86 -23.94 9.07
C ALA A 110 20.61 -22.89 7.98
N PHE A 111 21.53 -22.80 7.01
CA PHE A 111 21.39 -21.88 5.87
C PHE A 111 20.25 -22.26 4.93
N LEU A 112 20.06 -23.56 4.65
CA LEU A 112 18.92 -24.02 3.84
C LEU A 112 17.58 -23.70 4.50
N LEU A 113 17.47 -23.90 5.82
CA LEU A 113 16.26 -23.56 6.56
C LEU A 113 16.04 -22.05 6.60
N MET A 114 17.10 -21.24 6.82
CA MET A 114 17.03 -19.78 6.75
C MET A 114 16.53 -19.30 5.37
N LEU A 115 17.07 -19.85 4.29
CA LEU A 115 16.62 -19.54 2.93
C LEU A 115 15.15 -19.91 2.73
N GLY A 116 14.74 -21.10 3.18
CA GLY A 116 13.35 -21.54 3.11
C GLY A 116 12.40 -20.61 3.87
N LEU A 117 12.78 -20.16 5.06
CA LEU A 117 11.99 -19.20 5.85
C LEU A 117 11.93 -17.82 5.18
N TYR A 118 13.01 -17.36 4.57
CA TYR A 118 13.02 -16.10 3.80
C TYR A 118 12.09 -16.19 2.59
N LEU A 119 12.21 -17.22 1.75
CA LEU A 119 11.32 -17.43 0.61
C LEU A 119 9.86 -17.60 1.04
N GLY A 120 9.62 -18.36 2.12
CA GLY A 120 8.31 -18.53 2.73
C GLY A 120 7.72 -17.20 3.21
N PHE A 121 8.52 -16.34 3.84
CA PHE A 121 8.10 -15.00 4.27
C PHE A 121 7.68 -14.13 3.07
N PHE A 122 8.46 -14.11 1.98
CA PHE A 122 8.07 -13.38 0.76
C PHE A 122 6.76 -13.92 0.16
N ALA A 123 6.58 -15.24 0.13
CA ALA A 123 5.32 -15.84 -0.33
C ALA A 123 4.14 -15.45 0.60
N LEU A 124 4.33 -15.45 1.92
CA LEU A 124 3.31 -15.02 2.88
C LEU A 124 2.93 -13.55 2.70
N VAL A 125 3.89 -12.67 2.39
CA VAL A 125 3.62 -11.25 2.06
C VAL A 125 2.75 -11.14 0.79
N GLY A 126 3.05 -11.93 -0.24
CA GLY A 126 2.21 -11.99 -1.45
C GLY A 126 0.78 -12.45 -1.14
N LEU A 127 0.66 -13.53 -0.37
CA LEU A 127 -0.63 -14.05 0.10
C LEU A 127 -1.39 -12.99 0.92
N ALA A 128 -0.68 -12.24 1.78
CA ALA A 128 -1.23 -11.15 2.59
C ALA A 128 -1.87 -10.08 1.72
N ARG A 129 -1.13 -9.61 0.71
CA ARG A 129 -1.57 -8.56 -0.20
C ARG A 129 -2.81 -8.96 -0.99
N TYR A 130 -2.88 -10.21 -1.43
CA TYR A 130 -4.04 -10.73 -2.16
C TYR A 130 -5.27 -10.85 -1.25
N ARG A 131 -5.14 -11.56 -0.13
CA ARG A 131 -6.25 -11.82 0.79
C ARG A 131 -6.78 -10.54 1.44
N ALA A 132 -5.92 -9.57 1.70
CA ALA A 132 -6.36 -8.28 2.25
C ALA A 132 -7.17 -7.45 1.25
N LEU A 133 -6.78 -7.43 -0.04
CA LEU A 133 -7.59 -6.76 -1.05
C LEU A 133 -8.96 -7.46 -1.19
N ARG A 134 -8.96 -8.79 -1.32
CA ARG A 134 -10.20 -9.57 -1.42
C ARG A 134 -11.11 -9.40 -0.20
N TYR A 135 -10.54 -9.39 1.00
CA TYR A 135 -11.29 -9.11 2.23
C TYR A 135 -11.89 -7.70 2.24
N ARG A 136 -11.12 -6.68 1.83
CA ARG A 136 -11.64 -5.31 1.74
C ARG A 136 -12.80 -5.21 0.76
N LEU A 137 -12.67 -5.83 -0.41
CA LEU A 137 -13.75 -5.87 -1.41
C LEU A 137 -14.98 -6.63 -0.91
N SER A 138 -14.80 -7.80 -0.29
CA SER A 138 -15.93 -8.61 0.23
C SER A 138 -16.68 -7.98 1.41
N ARG A 139 -16.09 -6.94 2.01
CA ARG A 139 -16.68 -6.13 3.08
C ARG A 139 -17.06 -4.72 2.64
N THR A 140 -16.85 -4.38 1.36
CA THR A 140 -17.28 -3.13 0.74
C THR A 140 -18.56 -3.37 -0.03
N TYR A 141 -19.60 -2.61 0.30
CA TYR A 141 -20.91 -2.66 -0.33
C TYR A 141 -21.20 -1.32 -1.01
N TRP A 142 -21.86 -1.37 -2.16
CA TRP A 142 -22.36 -0.23 -2.92
C TRP A 142 -23.72 -0.63 -3.51
N HIS A 143 -24.78 0.16 -3.27
CA HIS A 143 -26.16 -0.23 -3.58
C HIS A 143 -26.55 -1.63 -3.05
N GLY A 144 -26.04 -2.02 -1.88
CA GLY A 144 -26.26 -3.35 -1.31
C GLY A 144 -25.52 -4.50 -2.02
N ILE A 145 -24.73 -4.20 -3.04
CA ILE A 145 -23.93 -5.17 -3.80
C ILE A 145 -22.49 -5.12 -3.31
N ARG A 146 -21.93 -6.29 -3.03
CA ARG A 146 -20.56 -6.38 -2.49
C ARG A 146 -19.52 -6.64 -3.55
N GLY A 147 -18.30 -6.23 -3.23
CA GLY A 147 -17.09 -6.70 -3.90
C GLY A 147 -16.81 -8.19 -3.67
N GLY A 148 -15.95 -8.75 -4.50
CA GLY A 148 -15.58 -10.15 -4.48
C GLY A 148 -14.23 -10.42 -5.13
N GLY A 149 -13.93 -11.70 -5.30
CA GLY A 149 -12.71 -12.14 -5.94
C GLY A 149 -12.49 -13.64 -5.78
N GLU A 150 -11.61 -14.18 -6.60
CA GLU A 150 -11.32 -15.61 -6.68
C GLU A 150 -10.81 -16.14 -5.32
N PRO A 151 -11.36 -17.28 -4.83
CA PRO A 151 -10.90 -17.88 -3.59
C PRO A 151 -9.44 -18.33 -3.63
N GLY A 152 -8.80 -18.35 -2.46
CA GLY A 152 -7.41 -18.82 -2.32
C GLY A 152 -6.39 -17.69 -2.22
N GLY A 153 -5.42 -17.67 -3.14
CA GLY A 153 -4.32 -16.69 -3.15
C GLY A 153 -2.91 -17.31 -3.18
N TRP A 154 -2.76 -18.63 -3.09
CA TRP A 154 -1.44 -19.28 -3.19
C TRP A 154 -0.81 -19.15 -4.57
N GLY A 155 -1.62 -19.16 -5.64
CA GLY A 155 -1.14 -18.85 -6.99
C GLY A 155 -0.53 -17.45 -7.06
N PHE A 156 -1.21 -16.45 -6.50
CA PHE A 156 -0.67 -15.10 -6.39
C PHE A 156 0.55 -15.02 -5.47
N ALA A 157 0.59 -15.77 -4.37
CA ALA A 157 1.73 -15.81 -3.46
C ALA A 157 3.00 -16.31 -4.15
N PHE A 158 2.89 -17.37 -4.95
CA PHE A 158 3.98 -17.87 -5.78
C PHE A 158 4.40 -16.85 -6.84
N SER A 159 3.42 -16.25 -7.55
CA SER A 159 3.67 -15.17 -8.50
C SER A 159 4.42 -13.99 -7.88
N TYR A 160 4.00 -13.57 -6.68
CA TYR A 160 4.65 -12.52 -5.91
C TYR A 160 6.09 -12.86 -5.59
N LEU A 161 6.35 -14.09 -5.13
CA LEU A 161 7.70 -14.55 -4.80
C LEU A 161 8.62 -14.45 -6.03
N TRP A 162 8.30 -15.16 -7.11
CA TRP A 162 9.23 -15.25 -8.24
C TRP A 162 9.33 -13.92 -9.00
N LYS A 163 8.24 -13.16 -9.17
CA LYS A 163 8.29 -11.84 -9.83
C LYS A 163 9.06 -10.82 -8.99
N THR A 164 9.02 -10.92 -7.66
CA THR A 164 9.84 -10.06 -6.79
C THR A 164 11.32 -10.42 -6.90
N LEU A 165 11.66 -11.71 -6.97
CA LEU A 165 13.05 -12.17 -7.16
C LEU A 165 13.61 -11.73 -8.52
N VAL A 166 12.85 -11.94 -9.60
CA VAL A 166 13.21 -11.47 -10.94
C VAL A 166 13.24 -9.95 -11.00
N GLY A 167 12.30 -9.27 -10.34
CA GLY A 167 12.26 -7.83 -10.20
C GLY A 167 13.52 -7.27 -9.55
N ALA A 168 14.01 -7.93 -8.50
CA ALA A 168 15.23 -7.59 -7.76
C ALA A 168 16.53 -7.93 -8.53
N PHE A 169 16.46 -8.75 -9.57
CA PHE A 169 17.62 -9.12 -10.39
C PHE A 169 18.24 -7.88 -11.06
N VAL A 170 19.57 -7.87 -11.19
CA VAL A 170 20.38 -6.72 -11.67
C VAL A 170 19.99 -5.39 -10.99
N ILE A 171 20.26 -5.27 -9.68
CA ILE A 171 20.07 -4.03 -8.90
C ILE A 171 18.59 -3.56 -8.93
N GLY A 172 17.64 -4.46 -9.16
CA GLY A 172 16.23 -4.10 -9.22
C GLY A 172 15.75 -3.56 -10.58
N LEU A 173 16.46 -3.81 -11.68
CA LEU A 173 16.11 -3.28 -13.01
C LEU A 173 14.66 -3.59 -13.44
N LEU A 174 14.17 -4.78 -13.11
CA LEU A 174 12.85 -5.28 -13.53
C LEU A 174 11.73 -4.98 -12.52
N VAL A 175 11.97 -4.13 -11.51
CA VAL A 175 10.94 -3.73 -10.54
C VAL A 175 9.66 -3.18 -11.19
N PRO A 176 9.71 -2.28 -12.21
CA PRO A 176 8.49 -1.78 -12.85
C PRO A 176 7.67 -2.90 -13.49
N TRP A 177 8.31 -3.87 -14.13
CA TRP A 177 7.64 -5.04 -14.71
C TRP A 177 7.00 -5.92 -13.64
N ALA A 178 7.72 -6.19 -12.55
CA ALA A 178 7.19 -6.99 -11.44
C ALA A 178 5.96 -6.31 -10.85
N TRP A 179 6.01 -5.00 -10.63
CA TRP A 179 4.93 -4.22 -10.03
C TRP A 179 3.69 -4.12 -10.91
N THR A 180 3.83 -3.91 -12.23
CA THR A 180 2.68 -3.87 -13.14
C THR A 180 2.11 -5.26 -13.37
N SER A 181 2.94 -6.28 -13.51
CA SER A 181 2.49 -7.67 -13.67
C SER A 181 1.75 -8.19 -12.43
N LEU A 182 2.23 -7.87 -11.23
CA LEU A 182 1.56 -8.23 -9.97
C LEU A 182 0.27 -7.42 -9.76
N TRP A 183 0.23 -6.16 -10.20
CA TRP A 183 -0.99 -5.38 -10.19
C TRP A 183 -2.07 -6.03 -11.06
N ASN A 184 -1.74 -6.35 -12.31
CA ASN A 184 -2.68 -6.95 -13.26
C ASN A 184 -3.19 -8.30 -12.76
N GLU A 185 -2.29 -9.20 -12.34
CA GLU A 185 -2.68 -10.51 -11.83
C GLU A 185 -3.56 -10.42 -10.57
N ARG A 186 -3.31 -9.43 -9.70
CA ARG A 186 -4.10 -9.25 -8.48
C ARG A 186 -5.51 -8.76 -8.81
N TRP A 187 -5.64 -7.72 -9.64
CA TRP A 187 -6.93 -7.12 -9.94
C TRP A 187 -7.78 -7.94 -10.91
N ASN A 188 -7.18 -8.66 -11.87
CA ASN A 188 -7.90 -9.57 -12.78
C ASN A 188 -8.57 -10.76 -12.08
N ARG A 189 -8.26 -11.00 -10.80
CA ARG A 189 -8.91 -12.01 -9.95
C ARG A 189 -9.94 -11.41 -8.99
N MET A 190 -10.19 -10.10 -9.06
CA MET A 190 -11.18 -9.41 -8.23
C MET A 190 -12.43 -9.11 -9.06
N SER A 191 -13.54 -8.88 -8.36
CA SER A 191 -14.80 -8.49 -8.99
C SER A 191 -15.60 -7.56 -8.09
N PHE A 192 -16.60 -6.91 -8.65
CA PHE A 192 -17.64 -6.22 -7.91
C PHE A 192 -19.01 -6.64 -8.42
N GLY A 193 -19.86 -7.23 -7.56
CA GLY A 193 -21.06 -7.92 -8.02
C GLY A 193 -20.70 -9.03 -9.03
N PRO A 194 -21.29 -9.03 -10.24
CA PRO A 194 -20.97 -9.97 -11.31
C PRO A 194 -19.80 -9.51 -12.21
N HIS A 195 -19.39 -8.24 -12.11
CA HIS A 195 -18.43 -7.63 -13.04
C HIS A 195 -16.99 -7.87 -12.57
N PRO A 196 -16.15 -8.59 -13.34
CA PRO A 196 -14.73 -8.71 -13.02
C PRO A 196 -14.01 -7.38 -13.26
N PHE A 197 -12.93 -7.15 -12.50
CA PHE A 197 -11.99 -6.09 -12.84
C PHE A 197 -11.05 -6.56 -13.95
N GLU A 198 -10.76 -5.68 -14.89
CA GLU A 198 -9.76 -5.90 -15.93
C GLU A 198 -8.62 -4.89 -15.76
N ALA A 199 -7.40 -5.38 -15.74
CA ALA A 199 -6.18 -4.63 -15.43
C ALA A 199 -5.10 -4.96 -16.46
N SER A 200 -4.66 -3.93 -17.19
CA SER A 200 -3.73 -4.06 -18.33
C SER A 200 -2.51 -3.12 -18.23
N ALA A 201 -2.04 -2.83 -17.01
CA ALA A 201 -0.90 -1.95 -16.79
C ALA A 201 0.38 -2.47 -17.46
N ASN A 202 1.08 -1.59 -18.17
CA ASN A 202 2.35 -1.89 -18.84
C ASN A 202 3.51 -1.04 -18.28
N THR A 203 4.75 -1.37 -18.64
CA THR A 203 5.97 -0.71 -18.15
C THR A 203 6.36 0.55 -18.91
N GLU A 204 5.61 0.89 -19.96
CA GLU A 204 5.90 2.02 -20.83
C GLU A 204 5.88 3.34 -20.05
N GLY A 205 6.92 4.15 -20.24
CA GLY A 205 7.10 5.41 -19.50
C GLY A 205 7.47 5.26 -18.01
N LEU A 206 7.39 4.05 -17.44
CA LEU A 206 7.82 3.77 -16.06
C LEU A 206 9.30 3.43 -15.98
N MET A 207 9.84 2.70 -16.96
CA MET A 207 11.24 2.26 -16.94
C MET A 207 12.22 3.44 -16.89
N GLY A 208 12.01 4.48 -17.70
CA GLY A 208 12.88 5.67 -17.66
C GLY A 208 12.89 6.38 -16.30
N ARG A 209 11.72 6.48 -15.64
CA ARG A 209 11.62 7.05 -14.28
C ARG A 209 12.30 6.16 -13.24
N TRP A 210 12.19 4.85 -13.40
CA TRP A 210 12.86 3.88 -12.53
C TRP A 210 14.38 3.91 -12.68
N MET A 211 14.89 4.09 -13.90
CA MET A 211 16.32 4.30 -14.13
C MET A 211 16.85 5.53 -13.40
N LEU A 212 16.07 6.60 -13.29
CA LEU A 212 16.44 7.75 -12.45
C LEU A 212 16.53 7.37 -10.97
N VAL A 213 15.56 6.59 -10.46
CA VAL A 213 15.59 6.08 -9.07
C VAL A 213 16.85 5.26 -8.81
N LEU A 214 17.23 4.39 -9.74
CA LEU A 214 18.45 3.57 -9.64
C LEU A 214 19.74 4.38 -9.79
N ALA A 215 19.75 5.41 -10.63
CA ALA A 215 20.91 6.28 -10.84
C ALA A 215 21.19 7.17 -9.62
N THR A 216 20.15 7.61 -8.89
CA THR A 216 20.29 8.50 -7.72
C THR A 216 21.34 8.05 -6.69
N PRO A 217 21.29 6.83 -6.12
CA PRO A 217 22.29 6.37 -5.14
C PRO A 217 23.70 6.22 -5.72
N ILE A 218 23.83 5.97 -7.03
CA ILE A 218 25.14 5.87 -7.70
C ILE A 218 25.75 7.26 -7.83
N LEU A 219 25.00 8.23 -8.38
CA LEU A 219 25.44 9.62 -8.52
C LEU A 219 25.75 10.25 -7.16
N ALA A 220 24.91 9.95 -6.18
CA ALA A 220 25.10 10.27 -4.78
C ALA A 220 26.44 9.76 -4.22
N GLY A 221 26.76 8.47 -4.42
CA GLY A 221 28.03 7.90 -4.00
C GLY A 221 29.23 8.61 -4.63
N LEU A 222 29.15 8.96 -5.91
CA LEU A 222 30.19 9.71 -6.61
C LEU A 222 30.39 11.10 -6.01
N VAL A 223 29.31 11.80 -5.67
CA VAL A 223 29.38 13.12 -5.02
C VAL A 223 30.03 13.00 -3.65
N VAL A 224 29.68 11.99 -2.84
CA VAL A 224 30.32 11.76 -1.52
C VAL A 224 31.82 11.50 -1.65
N VAL A 225 32.24 10.67 -2.61
CA VAL A 225 33.66 10.40 -2.85
C VAL A 225 34.40 11.67 -3.30
N ALA A 226 33.78 12.46 -4.18
CA ALA A 226 34.35 13.70 -4.69
C ALA A 226 34.43 14.82 -3.63
N THR A 227 33.51 14.87 -2.67
CA THR A 227 33.57 15.84 -1.57
C THR A 227 34.56 15.38 -0.50
N ALA A 228 34.64 14.08 -0.21
CA ALA A 228 35.62 13.51 0.70
C ALA A 228 37.07 13.71 0.21
N SER A 229 37.31 13.67 -1.11
CA SER A 229 38.64 13.92 -1.68
C SER A 229 39.07 15.40 -1.64
N GLN A 230 38.13 16.32 -1.40
CA GLN A 230 38.37 17.77 -1.29
C GLN A 230 38.44 18.26 0.17
N GLY A 231 38.25 17.37 1.14
CA GLY A 231 38.16 17.73 2.56
C GLY A 231 39.41 18.42 3.11
N GLY A 232 39.24 19.64 3.64
CA GLY A 232 40.27 20.35 4.39
C GLY A 232 40.64 19.63 5.69
N SER A 233 41.76 20.03 6.30
CA SER A 233 42.40 19.33 7.43
C SER A 233 41.57 19.20 8.72
N ASN A 234 40.37 19.79 8.80
CA ASN A 234 39.51 19.72 9.99
C ASN A 234 38.50 18.55 9.89
N PRO A 235 38.63 17.51 10.73
CA PRO A 235 37.74 16.35 10.71
C PRO A 235 36.27 16.66 10.96
N GLU A 236 35.96 17.69 11.75
CA GLU A 236 34.57 18.04 12.10
C GLU A 236 33.80 18.58 10.89
N THR A 237 34.45 19.42 10.08
CA THR A 237 33.86 19.97 8.86
C THR A 237 33.59 18.88 7.83
N VAL A 238 34.53 17.93 7.67
CA VAL A 238 34.36 16.78 6.77
C VAL A 238 33.19 15.90 7.21
N ALA A 239 33.04 15.64 8.51
CA ALA A 239 31.92 14.85 9.04
C ALA A 239 30.57 15.53 8.81
N LEU A 240 30.46 16.83 9.08
CA LEU A 240 29.21 17.59 8.87
C LEU A 240 28.82 17.64 7.39
N MET A 241 29.78 17.86 6.49
CA MET A 241 29.55 17.83 5.04
C MET A 241 29.13 16.44 4.56
N GLY A 242 29.75 15.38 5.09
CA GLY A 242 29.37 13.99 4.80
C GLY A 242 27.92 13.69 5.20
N LEU A 243 27.53 14.05 6.42
CA LEU A 243 26.14 13.91 6.88
C LEU A 243 25.16 14.70 6.03
N ALA A 244 25.44 15.98 5.76
CA ALA A 244 24.59 16.82 4.91
C ALA A 244 24.43 16.23 3.50
N THR A 245 25.51 15.67 2.94
CA THR A 245 25.48 15.01 1.63
C THR A 245 24.59 13.77 1.68
N ILE A 246 24.73 12.91 2.69
CA ILE A 246 23.88 11.73 2.87
C ILE A 246 22.40 12.12 2.98
N PHE A 247 22.07 13.13 3.78
CA PHE A 247 20.70 13.63 3.89
C PHE A 247 20.16 14.16 2.56
N ALA A 248 20.95 14.94 1.82
CA ALA A 248 20.57 15.45 0.51
C ALA A 248 20.31 14.31 -0.48
N ILE A 249 21.15 13.27 -0.47
CA ILE A 249 21.00 12.07 -1.30
C ILE A 249 19.68 11.37 -1.02
N TYR A 250 19.37 11.09 0.24
CA TYR A 250 18.12 10.43 0.62
C TYR A 250 16.90 11.31 0.29
N ALA A 251 17.01 12.64 0.43
CA ALA A 251 15.94 13.55 0.06
C ALA A 251 15.67 13.53 -1.44
N VAL A 252 16.71 13.58 -2.28
CA VAL A 252 16.58 13.48 -3.74
C VAL A 252 16.03 12.10 -4.13
N TRP A 253 16.55 11.02 -3.54
CA TRP A 253 16.06 9.66 -3.80
C TRP A 253 14.57 9.51 -3.45
N ALA A 254 14.14 10.09 -2.32
CA ALA A 254 12.73 10.12 -1.94
C ALA A 254 11.86 10.91 -2.93
N ILE A 255 12.31 12.08 -3.40
CA ILE A 255 11.57 12.90 -4.38
C ILE A 255 11.47 12.19 -5.74
N VAL A 256 12.58 11.61 -6.23
CA VAL A 256 12.59 10.85 -7.50
C VAL A 256 11.72 9.60 -7.38
N GLY A 257 11.82 8.88 -6.25
CA GLY A 257 10.98 7.72 -5.92
C GLY A 257 9.49 8.07 -5.86
N LEU A 258 9.14 9.23 -5.30
CA LEU A 258 7.77 9.75 -5.29
C LEU A 258 7.28 10.05 -6.72
N GLY A 259 8.16 10.58 -7.56
CA GLY A 259 7.92 10.81 -8.99
C GLY A 259 7.58 9.52 -9.74
N PHE A 260 8.32 8.44 -9.47
CA PHE A 260 8.04 7.10 -9.97
C PHE A 260 6.71 6.56 -9.42
N PHE A 261 6.50 6.62 -8.10
CA PHE A 261 5.30 6.10 -7.45
C PHE A 261 4.03 6.78 -7.96
N ALA A 262 4.05 8.10 -8.13
CA ALA A 262 2.95 8.85 -8.72
C ALA A 262 2.66 8.40 -10.16
N ALA A 263 3.69 8.15 -10.96
CA ALA A 263 3.54 7.65 -12.34
C ALA A 263 2.92 6.24 -12.35
N TYR A 264 3.43 5.37 -11.49
CA TYR A 264 2.95 4.01 -11.33
C TYR A 264 1.48 3.99 -10.90
N ALA A 265 1.09 4.74 -9.88
CA ALA A 265 -0.29 4.82 -9.41
C ALA A 265 -1.25 5.26 -10.52
N ARG A 266 -0.89 6.32 -11.27
CA ARG A 266 -1.69 6.77 -12.43
C ARG A 266 -1.79 5.73 -13.53
N LYS A 267 -0.69 5.04 -13.86
CA LYS A 267 -0.67 4.02 -14.91
C LYS A 267 -1.45 2.77 -14.50
N ALA A 268 -1.30 2.34 -13.25
CA ALA A 268 -1.90 1.12 -12.74
C ALA A 268 -3.41 1.27 -12.52
N ILE A 269 -3.85 2.37 -11.93
CA ILE A 269 -5.28 2.67 -11.76
C ILE A 269 -5.91 3.06 -13.09
N GLY A 270 -5.20 3.84 -13.92
CA GLY A 270 -5.65 4.25 -15.26
C GLY A 270 -5.83 3.11 -16.27
N SER A 271 -5.38 1.91 -15.95
CA SER A 271 -5.59 0.70 -16.76
C SER A 271 -6.61 -0.25 -16.15
N LEU A 272 -7.35 0.19 -15.11
CA LEU A 272 -8.41 -0.59 -14.51
C LEU A 272 -9.73 -0.30 -15.20
N GLU A 273 -10.44 -1.37 -15.54
CA GLU A 273 -11.80 -1.34 -16.06
C GLU A 273 -12.70 -2.29 -15.25
N MET A 274 -13.99 -2.00 -15.18
CA MET A 274 -14.99 -2.86 -14.54
C MET A 274 -16.37 -2.60 -15.12
N GLY A 275 -16.95 -3.59 -15.82
CA GLY A 275 -18.35 -3.52 -16.26
C GLY A 275 -18.69 -2.28 -17.08
N GLY A 276 -17.78 -1.82 -17.95
CA GLY A 276 -17.94 -0.61 -18.78
C GLY A 276 -17.41 0.69 -18.15
N LEU A 277 -17.04 0.67 -16.87
CA LEU A 277 -16.34 1.77 -16.22
C LEU A 277 -14.84 1.69 -16.44
N GLN A 278 -14.23 2.84 -16.71
CA GLN A 278 -12.79 3.05 -16.72
C GLN A 278 -12.40 3.90 -15.53
N PHE A 279 -11.38 3.48 -14.79
CA PHE A 279 -10.87 4.25 -13.66
C PHE A 279 -9.68 5.10 -14.08
N ALA A 280 -9.53 6.26 -13.46
CA ALA A 280 -8.37 7.12 -13.61
C ALA A 280 -7.88 7.59 -12.25
N PHE A 281 -6.58 7.89 -12.17
CA PHE A 281 -6.00 8.52 -11.00
C PHE A 281 -5.27 9.80 -11.42
N THR A 282 -5.59 10.92 -10.79
CA THR A 282 -5.15 12.24 -11.26
C THR A 282 -3.96 12.81 -10.50
N ALA A 283 -3.63 12.25 -9.31
CA ALA A 283 -2.60 12.79 -8.44
C ALA A 283 -1.21 12.81 -9.12
N ARG A 284 -0.59 13.99 -9.12
CA ARG A 284 0.77 14.22 -9.64
C ARG A 284 1.81 14.15 -8.54
N SER A 285 3.08 14.15 -8.92
CA SER A 285 4.20 14.08 -7.98
C SER A 285 4.16 15.18 -6.92
N MET A 286 3.68 16.37 -7.29
CA MET A 286 3.51 17.49 -6.37
C MET A 286 2.41 17.23 -5.33
N ASP A 287 1.32 16.56 -5.71
CA ASP A 287 0.21 16.26 -4.80
C ASP A 287 0.63 15.22 -3.76
N TRP A 288 1.36 14.20 -4.19
CA TRP A 288 2.00 13.25 -3.30
C TRP A 288 3.02 13.92 -2.36
N LEU A 289 3.78 14.90 -2.86
CA LEU A 289 4.77 15.62 -2.05
C LEU A 289 4.08 16.48 -0.98
N LYS A 290 3.02 17.21 -1.35
CA LYS A 290 2.18 17.98 -0.42
C LYS A 290 1.56 17.07 0.65
N LEU A 291 1.08 15.89 0.26
CA LEU A 291 0.54 14.90 1.19
C LEU A 291 1.61 14.48 2.21
N PHE A 292 2.79 14.08 1.72
CA PHE A 292 3.93 13.66 2.54
C PHE A 292 4.42 14.77 3.48
N LEU A 293 4.68 15.96 2.97
CA LEU A 293 5.11 17.10 3.80
C LEU A 293 4.06 17.46 4.84
N GLY A 294 2.77 17.35 4.51
CA GLY A 294 1.71 17.51 5.50
C GLY A 294 1.71 16.42 6.58
N HIS A 295 2.12 15.17 6.26
CA HIS A 295 2.25 14.11 7.28
C HIS A 295 3.41 14.42 8.23
N VAL A 296 4.54 14.84 7.68
CA VAL A 296 5.68 15.29 8.48
C VAL A 296 5.28 16.47 9.37
N GLY A 297 4.62 17.48 8.79
CA GLY A 297 4.17 18.66 9.52
C GLY A 297 3.20 18.34 10.66
N ILE A 298 2.17 17.51 10.42
CA ILE A 298 1.21 17.16 11.47
C ILE A 298 1.85 16.34 12.58
N VAL A 299 2.74 15.38 12.24
CA VAL A 299 3.43 14.54 13.23
C VAL A 299 4.37 15.38 14.08
N LEU A 300 5.18 16.26 13.47
CA LEU A 300 6.11 17.11 14.20
C LEU A 300 5.38 18.14 15.08
N ALA A 301 4.37 18.83 14.54
CA ALA A 301 3.64 19.87 15.27
C ALA A 301 2.83 19.34 16.46
N THR A 302 2.49 18.05 16.46
CA THR A 302 1.70 17.40 17.51
C THR A 302 2.52 16.42 18.36
N LEU A 303 3.84 16.42 18.22
CA LEU A 303 4.76 15.50 18.90
C LEU A 303 4.35 14.02 18.75
N GLY A 304 3.91 13.64 17.56
CA GLY A 304 3.53 12.26 17.21
C GLY A 304 2.04 11.96 17.28
N ILE A 305 1.25 12.67 18.09
CA ILE A 305 -0.19 12.38 18.29
C ILE A 305 -0.96 12.46 16.97
N GLY A 306 -0.58 13.39 16.10
CA GLY A 306 -1.18 13.63 14.78
C GLY A 306 -1.05 12.47 13.80
N PHE A 307 -0.25 11.43 14.11
CA PHE A 307 -0.16 10.20 13.32
C PHE A 307 -1.53 9.56 13.09
N VAL A 308 -2.46 9.67 14.04
CA VAL A 308 -3.81 9.07 13.94
C VAL A 308 -4.67 9.70 12.84
N PHE A 309 -4.31 10.87 12.33
CA PHE A 309 -5.00 11.53 11.21
C PHE A 309 -4.43 11.15 9.85
N ILE A 310 -3.30 10.43 9.79
CA ILE A 310 -2.69 10.00 8.54
C ILE A 310 -3.65 9.08 7.76
N SER A 311 -4.39 8.20 8.45
CA SER A 311 -5.35 7.31 7.78
C SER A 311 -6.45 8.07 7.05
N TYR A 312 -7.04 9.07 7.70
CA TYR A 312 -8.02 9.96 7.09
C TYR A 312 -7.43 10.76 5.93
N ARG A 313 -6.22 11.33 6.09
CA ARG A 313 -5.59 12.16 5.04
C ARG A 313 -5.26 11.35 3.78
N ASN A 314 -4.71 10.16 3.95
CA ASN A 314 -4.42 9.24 2.84
C ASN A 314 -5.69 8.79 2.13
N TRP A 315 -6.74 8.42 2.88
CA TRP A 315 -8.03 8.04 2.29
C TRP A 315 -8.64 9.20 1.50
N ALA A 316 -8.75 10.37 2.12
CA ALA A 316 -9.29 11.57 1.49
C ALA A 316 -8.48 11.96 0.24
N PHE A 317 -7.14 11.85 0.31
CA PHE A 317 -6.28 12.08 -0.84
C PHE A 317 -6.56 11.09 -1.96
N PHE A 318 -6.68 9.80 -1.65
CA PHE A 318 -6.91 8.77 -2.66
C PHE A 318 -8.26 8.97 -3.35
N ILE A 319 -9.34 9.12 -2.60
CA ILE A 319 -10.70 9.29 -3.16
C ILE A 319 -10.81 10.58 -3.98
N ARG A 320 -10.20 11.70 -3.55
CA ARG A 320 -10.25 12.97 -4.30
C ARG A 320 -9.51 12.94 -5.64
N HIS A 321 -8.60 11.99 -5.82
CA HIS A 321 -7.86 11.83 -7.07
C HIS A 321 -8.29 10.59 -7.85
N LEU A 322 -9.29 9.86 -7.36
CA LEU A 322 -9.87 8.72 -8.06
C LEU A 322 -11.04 9.20 -8.89
N GLU A 323 -11.04 8.87 -10.17
CA GLU A 323 -12.11 9.20 -11.10
C GLU A 323 -12.60 7.90 -11.75
N ALA A 324 -13.86 7.88 -12.15
CA ALA A 324 -14.41 6.85 -13.02
C ALA A 324 -15.25 7.50 -14.12
N SER A 325 -15.17 6.93 -15.32
CA SER A 325 -15.92 7.36 -16.49
C SER A 325 -16.47 6.14 -17.23
N GLY A 326 -17.64 6.27 -17.84
CA GLY A 326 -18.31 5.17 -18.55
C GLY A 326 -19.78 5.11 -18.17
N GLU A 327 -20.48 4.10 -18.69
CA GLU A 327 -21.89 3.84 -18.38
C GLU A 327 -21.99 2.57 -17.53
N VAL A 328 -22.77 2.63 -16.45
CA VAL A 328 -23.11 1.46 -15.62
C VAL A 328 -24.54 1.09 -15.89
N SER A 329 -24.77 -0.11 -16.42
CA SER A 329 -26.12 -0.66 -16.46
C SER A 329 -26.47 -1.24 -15.10
N LEU A 330 -27.19 -0.45 -14.29
CA LEU A 330 -27.68 -0.86 -12.97
C LEU A 330 -28.54 -2.13 -13.04
N ASP A 331 -29.22 -2.36 -14.16
CA ASP A 331 -30.07 -3.54 -14.39
C ASP A 331 -29.29 -4.87 -14.41
N THR A 332 -27.98 -4.81 -14.68
CA THR A 332 -27.10 -5.99 -14.69
C THR A 332 -26.43 -6.25 -13.34
N LEU A 333 -26.52 -5.30 -12.40
CA LEU A 333 -25.86 -5.38 -11.11
C LEU A 333 -26.60 -6.38 -10.20
N THR A 334 -26.07 -7.60 -10.15
CA THR A 334 -26.54 -8.67 -9.26
C THR A 334 -25.58 -8.88 -8.09
N GLN A 335 -26.03 -9.60 -7.06
CA GLN A 335 -25.16 -9.87 -5.91
C GLN A 335 -23.98 -10.75 -6.30
N SER A 336 -22.80 -10.48 -5.72
CA SER A 336 -21.60 -11.28 -5.99
C SER A 336 -21.79 -12.74 -5.57
N THR A 337 -21.57 -13.66 -6.52
CA THR A 337 -21.63 -15.12 -6.30
C THR A 337 -20.37 -15.69 -5.62
N SER A 338 -19.34 -14.85 -5.40
CA SER A 338 -18.11 -15.27 -4.74
C SER A 338 -18.39 -15.75 -3.30
N PRO A 339 -17.82 -16.89 -2.86
CA PRO A 339 -17.98 -17.36 -1.50
C PRO A 339 -17.45 -16.34 -0.50
N VAL A 340 -18.19 -16.12 0.60
CA VAL A 340 -17.70 -15.39 1.77
C VAL A 340 -16.68 -16.27 2.48
N GLY A 341 -15.43 -16.23 2.00
CA GLY A 341 -14.34 -16.96 2.65
C GLY A 341 -14.03 -16.40 4.03
N ALA A 342 -13.51 -17.27 4.91
CA ALA A 342 -12.90 -16.89 6.20
C ALA A 342 -11.51 -16.22 6.00
N ASP A 343 -11.33 -15.49 4.90
CA ASP A 343 -10.07 -14.84 4.56
C ASP A 343 -9.93 -13.58 5.40
N ALA A 344 -9.36 -13.74 6.59
CA ALA A 344 -9.10 -12.63 7.48
C ALA A 344 -7.92 -11.79 7.00
N GLU A 345 -8.10 -10.47 6.93
CA GLU A 345 -7.04 -9.47 6.70
C GLU A 345 -5.94 -9.45 7.78
N GLY A 346 -6.07 -10.30 8.79
CA GLY A 346 -5.08 -10.42 9.84
C GLY A 346 -3.66 -10.76 9.34
N LEU A 347 -3.53 -11.41 8.18
CA LEU A 347 -2.24 -11.60 7.48
C LEU A 347 -1.63 -10.27 7.04
N ALA A 348 -2.38 -9.35 6.40
CA ALA A 348 -1.85 -8.02 6.10
C ALA A 348 -1.70 -7.13 7.36
N SER A 349 -2.52 -7.37 8.38
CA SER A 349 -2.44 -6.67 9.67
C SER A 349 -1.20 -7.01 10.49
N ALA A 350 -0.64 -8.22 10.30
CA ALA A 350 0.61 -8.65 10.91
C ALA A 350 1.83 -7.95 10.29
N PHE A 351 1.74 -7.61 9.01
CA PHE A 351 2.82 -6.97 8.27
C PHE A 351 2.66 -5.45 8.10
N ASP A 352 1.59 -4.87 8.63
CA ASP A 352 1.17 -3.48 8.41
C ASP A 352 1.03 -3.09 6.92
N ILE A 353 0.66 -4.07 6.07
CA ILE A 353 0.56 -3.92 4.61
C ILE A 353 -0.82 -3.37 4.19
N GLY A 354 -1.71 -3.11 5.15
CA GLY A 354 -3.10 -2.68 4.95
C GLY A 354 -3.38 -1.21 5.26
N ALA A 355 -2.34 -0.37 5.31
CA ALA A 355 -2.48 1.08 5.55
C ALA A 355 -3.06 1.76 4.29
N ILE A 356 -4.39 1.58 4.16
CA ILE A 356 -5.35 2.15 3.20
C ILE A 356 -5.55 1.37 1.91
#